data_AF-A0A2J8XR67-F1
#
_entry.id   AF-A0A2J8XR67-F1
#
_cell.length_a   1.000
_cell.length_b   1.000
_cell.length_c   1.000
_cell.angle_alpha   90.00
_cell.angle_beta   90.00
_cell.angle_gamma   90.00
#
_symmetry.space_group_name_H-M   'P 1'
#
loop_
_entity.id
_entity.type
_entity.pdbx_description
1 polymer ?
#
loop_
_entity_poly.entity_id
_entity_poly.type
_entity_poly.pdbx_seq_one_letter_code
_entity_poly.pdbx_strand_id
1 'polypeptide(L)'
;MAARVGAFLRNTWDKEPVLVVSFVIGGLAVILPPLSPYFKYSIMINKATPYNYPVPVRDDGNMPDMPSHPQDPQGPSLEWLKKL
;
A
#
# COMPACT_ATOMS: atom_id res chain seq x y z
N MET A 1 -28.58 -22.50 12.85
CA MET A 1 -28.36 -21.05 12.61
C MET A 1 -27.70 -20.78 11.25
N ALA A 2 -26.56 -21.42 10.92
CA ALA A 2 -25.86 -21.20 9.64
C ALA A 2 -26.73 -21.41 8.38
N ALA A 3 -27.52 -22.49 8.33
CA ALA A 3 -28.44 -22.75 7.21
C ALA A 3 -29.51 -21.64 7.03
N ARG A 4 -29.96 -21.02 8.13
CA ARG A 4 -30.93 -19.93 8.10
C ARG A 4 -30.34 -18.65 7.50
N VAL A 5 -29.08 -18.34 7.84
CA VAL A 5 -28.34 -17.20 7.28
C VAL A 5 -28.06 -17.42 5.79
N GLY A 6 -27.63 -18.61 5.39
CA GLY A 6 -27.40 -18.94 3.98
C GLY A 6 -28.67 -18.82 3.12
N ALA A 7 -29.81 -19.28 3.63
CA ALA A 7 -31.10 -19.13 2.94
C ALA A 7 -31.50 -17.65 2.75
N PHE A 8 -31.25 -16.81 3.76
CA PHE A 8 -31.48 -15.36 3.66
C PHE A 8 -30.59 -14.72 2.58
N LEU A 9 -29.29 -15.04 2.58
CA LEU A 9 -28.34 -14.50 1.60
C LEU A 9 -28.70 -14.88 0.17
N ARG A 10 -29.16 -16.12 -0.07
CA ARG A 10 -29.62 -16.55 -1.39
C ARG A 10 -30.87 -15.77 -1.83
N ASN A 11 -31.84 -15.61 -0.94
CA ASN A 11 -33.05 -14.83 -1.24
C ASN A 11 -32.75 -13.34 -1.50
N THR A 12 -31.83 -12.71 -0.76
CA THR A 12 -31.45 -11.31 -1.02
C THR A 12 -30.63 -11.16 -2.29
N TRP A 13 -29.83 -12.17 -2.66
CA TRP A 13 -29.15 -12.20 -3.96
C TRP A 13 -30.14 -12.24 -5.12
N ASP A 14 -31.19 -13.06 -5.03
CA ASP A 14 -32.20 -13.19 -6.10
C ASP A 14 -33.10 -11.95 -6.23
N LYS A 15 -33.30 -11.20 -5.13
CA LYS A 15 -34.22 -10.03 -5.09
C LYS A 15 -33.53 -8.68 -5.24
N GLU A 16 -32.39 -8.50 -4.58
CA GLU A 16 -31.65 -7.23 -4.49
C GLU A 16 -30.16 -7.44 -4.79
N PRO A 17 -29.80 -7.99 -5.97
CA PRO A 17 -28.42 -8.36 -6.29
C PRO A 17 -27.46 -7.18 -6.23
N VAL A 18 -27.92 -5.98 -6.62
CA VAL A 18 -27.10 -4.75 -6.60
C VAL A 18 -26.66 -4.41 -5.18
N LEU A 19 -27.56 -4.53 -4.20
CA LEU A 19 -27.23 -4.25 -2.81
C LEU A 19 -26.26 -5.31 -2.27
N VAL A 20 -26.50 -6.59 -2.52
CA VAL A 20 -25.58 -7.64 -2.07
C VAL A 20 -24.17 -7.45 -2.65
N VAL A 21 -24.05 -7.15 -3.94
CA VAL A 21 -22.76 -6.85 -4.58
C VAL A 21 -22.10 -5.62 -3.95
N SER A 22 -22.85 -4.56 -3.66
CA SER A 22 -22.31 -3.35 -3.05
C SER A 22 -21.68 -3.62 -1.67
N PHE A 23 -22.33 -4.41 -0.82
CA PHE A 23 -21.80 -4.81 0.49
C PHE A 23 -20.60 -5.74 0.38
N VAL A 24 -20.60 -6.67 -0.59
CA VAL A 24 -19.45 -7.56 -0.81
C VAL A 24 -18.22 -6.74 -1.26
N ILE A 25 -18.37 -5.87 -2.26
CA ILE A 25 -17.27 -5.03 -2.75
C ILE A 25 -16.78 -4.08 -1.65
N GLY A 26 -17.70 -3.40 -0.96
CA GLY A 26 -17.36 -2.49 0.14
C GLY A 26 -16.67 -3.21 1.30
N GLY A 27 -17.16 -4.40 1.68
CA GLY A 27 -16.56 -5.22 2.72
C GLY A 27 -15.15 -5.67 2.35
N LEU A 28 -14.94 -6.14 1.12
CA LEU A 28 -13.61 -6.50 0.62
C LEU A 28 -12.66 -5.30 0.59
N ALA A 29 -13.13 -4.12 0.16
CA ALA A 29 -12.32 -2.91 0.14
C ALA A 29 -11.82 -2.48 1.52
N VAL A 30 -12.58 -2.77 2.59
CA VAL A 30 -12.16 -2.51 3.98
C VAL A 30 -11.22 -3.58 4.52
N ILE A 31 -11.47 -4.86 4.21
CA ILE A 31 -10.75 -6.00 4.79
C ILE A 31 -9.40 -6.25 4.08
N LEU A 32 -9.32 -6.05 2.76
CA LEU A 32 -8.13 -6.42 1.98
C LEU A 32 -6.87 -5.56 2.27
N PRO A 33 -6.94 -4.23 2.48
CA PRO A 33 -5.74 -3.43 2.68
C PRO A 33 -4.83 -3.88 3.83
N PRO A 34 -5.32 -4.16 5.07
CA PRO A 34 -4.46 -4.64 6.15
C PRO A 34 -3.94 -6.08 5.94
N LEU A 35 -4.57 -6.87 5.07
CA LEU A 35 -4.15 -8.24 4.74
C LEU A 35 -3.14 -8.30 3.59
N SER A 36 -3.07 -7.26 2.75
CA SER A 36 -2.24 -7.27 1.55
C SER A 36 -0.77 -7.03 1.91
N PRO A 37 0.15 -7.95 1.54
CA PRO A 37 1.59 -7.72 1.73
C PRO A 37 2.12 -6.58 0.84
N TYR A 38 1.37 -6.22 -0.21
CA TYR A 38 1.77 -5.19 -1.17
C TYR A 38 1.44 -3.77 -0.72
N PHE A 39 0.58 -3.59 0.29
CA PHE A 39 0.16 -2.26 0.73
C PHE A 39 1.35 -1.37 1.12
N LYS A 40 2.39 -1.96 1.74
CA LYS A 40 3.63 -1.26 2.11
C LYS A 40 4.32 -0.59 0.91
N TYR A 41 4.36 -1.25 -0.25
CA TYR A 41 5.05 -0.71 -1.43
C TYR A 41 4.37 0.54 -1.98
N SER A 42 3.03 0.64 -1.90
CA SER A 42 2.32 1.86 -2.29
C SER A 42 2.80 3.10 -1.51
N ILE A 43 3.02 2.94 -0.19
CA ILE A 43 3.54 4.01 0.67
C ILE A 43 5.00 4.30 0.34
N MET A 44 5.81 3.27 0.13
CA MET A 44 7.23 3.44 -0.20
C MET A 44 7.43 4.17 -1.54
N ILE A 45 6.63 3.87 -2.57
CA ILE A 45 6.67 4.55 -3.87
C ILE A 45 6.34 6.04 -3.71
N ASN A 46 5.29 6.35 -2.96
CA ASN A 46 4.88 7.74 -2.71
C ASN A 46 5.98 8.54 -1.99
N LYS A 47 6.68 7.93 -1.03
CA LYS A 47 7.82 8.58 -0.34
C LYS A 47 9.06 8.72 -1.23
N ALA A 48 9.29 7.78 -2.13
CA ALA A 48 10.44 7.79 -3.03
C ALA A 48 10.32 8.81 -4.17
N THR A 49 9.12 9.35 -4.43
CA THR A 49 8.88 10.31 -5.52
C THR A 49 9.28 11.73 -5.08
N PRO A 50 10.34 12.32 -5.66
CA PRO A 50 10.83 13.62 -5.23
C PRO A 50 10.05 14.75 -5.92
N TYR A 51 8.98 15.24 -5.28
CA TYR A 51 8.26 16.43 -5.77
C TYR A 51 9.01 17.74 -5.50
N ASN A 52 9.82 17.76 -4.44
CA ASN A 52 10.66 18.89 -4.07
C ASN A 52 12.12 18.55 -4.34
N TYR A 53 12.93 19.58 -4.60
CA TYR A 53 14.36 19.42 -4.74
C TYR A 53 14.99 19.00 -3.39
N PRO A 54 15.76 17.90 -3.31
CA PRO A 54 16.43 17.50 -2.08
C PRO A 54 17.62 18.43 -1.81
N VAL A 55 17.49 19.26 -0.78
CA VAL A 55 18.55 20.21 -0.39
C VAL A 55 19.66 19.46 0.37
N PRO A 56 20.93 19.53 -0.08
CA PRO A 56 22.05 18.92 0.64
C PRO A 56 22.21 19.50 2.04
N VAL A 57 22.60 18.65 2.99
CA VAL A 57 22.92 19.08 4.35
C VAL A 57 24.39 19.50 4.42
N ARG A 58 24.70 20.45 5.29
CA ARG A 58 26.07 20.87 5.55
C ARG A 58 26.80 19.80 6.35
N ASP A 59 27.90 19.31 5.81
CA ASP A 59 28.77 18.33 6.48
C ASP A 59 29.43 18.95 7.72
N ASP A 60 29.32 18.26 8.85
CA ASP A 60 29.96 18.58 10.13
C ASP A 60 31.16 17.67 10.46
N GLY A 61 31.48 16.74 9.55
CA GLY A 61 32.58 15.78 9.68
C GLY A 61 32.19 14.45 10.35
N ASN A 62 30.93 14.26 10.76
CA ASN A 62 30.48 13.03 11.43
C ASN A 62 29.10 12.54 10.94
N MET A 63 28.93 12.42 9.62
CA MET A 63 27.69 11.95 8.98
C MET A 63 27.88 10.65 8.18
N PRO A 64 28.15 9.49 8.81
CA PRO A 64 28.47 8.24 8.11
C PRO A 64 27.33 7.69 7.23
N ASP A 65 26.08 8.03 7.56
CA ASP A 65 24.89 7.59 6.82
C ASP A 65 24.56 8.50 5.62
N MET A 66 25.22 9.65 5.49
CA MET A 66 24.92 10.62 4.43
C MET A 66 25.83 10.40 3.21
N PRO A 67 25.26 10.17 2.01
CA PRO A 67 26.06 10.08 0.79
C PRO A 67 26.63 11.45 0.40
N SER A 68 27.87 11.48 -0.07
CA SER A 68 28.51 12.70 -0.61
C SER A 68 28.20 12.88 -2.11
N HIS A 69 27.84 11.79 -2.79
CA HIS A 69 27.50 11.76 -4.20
C HIS A 69 26.28 10.85 -4.45
N PRO A 70 25.44 11.11 -5.48
CA PRO A 70 24.23 10.32 -5.73
C PRO A 70 24.44 8.82 -5.99
N GLN A 71 25.66 8.42 -6.36
CA GLN A 71 26.01 7.01 -6.65
C GLN A 71 26.64 6.29 -5.45
N ASP A 72 26.83 6.98 -4.34
CA ASP A 72 27.39 6.40 -3.13
C ASP A 72 26.41 5.37 -2.52
N PRO A 73 26.90 4.23 -2.00
CA PRO A 73 26.05 3.13 -1.54
C PRO A 73 25.22 3.43 -0.28
N GLN A 74 25.51 4.52 0.44
CA GLN A 74 24.88 4.90 1.70
C GLN A 74 23.42 5.36 1.51
N GLY A 75 23.08 5.89 0.33
CA GLY A 75 21.75 6.40 0.04
C GLY A 75 20.67 5.30 -0.08
N PRO A 76 19.39 5.61 0.16
CA PRO A 76 18.31 4.64 0.01
C PRO A 76 18.13 4.26 -1.47
N SER A 77 18.54 3.03 -1.84
CA SER A 77 18.40 2.55 -3.22
C SER A 77 16.96 2.13 -3.57
N LEU A 78 16.60 2.30 -4.85
CA LEU A 78 15.29 1.90 -5.40
C LEU A 78 15.35 0.56 -6.14
N GLU A 79 16.33 -0.30 -5.84
CA GLU A 79 16.45 -1.62 -6.47
C GLU A 79 15.24 -2.52 -6.22
N TRP A 80 14.59 -2.38 -5.06
CA TRP A 80 13.34 -3.07 -4.76
C TRP A 80 12.20 -2.64 -5.69
N LEU A 81 12.17 -1.37 -6.13
CA LEU A 81 11.16 -0.84 -7.04
C LEU A 81 11.38 -1.31 -8.47
N LYS A 82 12.64 -1.46 -8.89
CA LYS A 82 12.98 -2.02 -10.21
C LYS A 82 12.62 -3.50 -10.35
N LYS A 83 12.52 -4.21 -9.22
CA LYS A 83 12.25 -5.67 -9.15
C LYS A 83 10.80 -6.01 -8.80
N LEU A 84 9.97 -4.99 -8.53
CA LEU A 84 8.56 -5.13 -8.19
C LEU A 84 7.73 -5.58 -9.39
#